data_AF-A0A839U3P6-F1
#
_entry.id   AF-A0A839U3P6-F1
#
_cell.length_a   1.000
_cell.length_b   1.000
_cell.length_c   1.000
_cell.angle_alpha   90.00
_cell.angle_beta   90.00
_cell.angle_gamma   90.00
#
_symmetry.space_group_name_H-M   'P 1'
#
loop_
_entity.id
_entity.type
_entity.pdbx_description
1 polymer ?
#
loop_
_entity_poly.entity_id
_entity_poly.type
_entity_poly.pdbx_seq_one_letter_code
_entity_poly.pdbx_strand_id
1 'polypeptide(L)'
;MIVVRMRDKTTRVLRTGLTTFFFSLFTLLSAEPGVAQQIVTSGQVTSGILTAPGPQPSPWDVGYFLDVGSDLIGGIDGEGSLVIRDGGVAFLSRNDLTITRFTTDIGSNTASVGTVLVTGAGSSFDYGHQMVIGGAGSGSLVIENGARVFDAGADFNGSPAATAIGSEAGGSGSVRVAGAGSIWEAGSRLSVGFRGVGSLDIIEGGRVSTDTVVAVARFSEGSGTVTVRGVNSVLDPGRFLFVGLGGSGSLSVLDGAAVRSLDKVDIGGGAGVPAEGIAAGSGTGIANVAGAGAALSAASELTVGNSGTGTLNLGSGGTVASPVISIASEPGSSGTLNVLGGALQTDSIAFGAGSGRLISIP
;
A
#
# COMPACT_ATOMS: atom_id res chain seq x y z
N MET A 1 -85.72 -20.39 15.78
CA MET A 1 -86.57 -20.26 16.98
C MET A 1 -85.94 -19.22 17.88
N ILE A 2 -86.61 -18.08 18.02
CA ILE A 2 -86.17 -16.91 18.78
C ILE A 2 -86.17 -17.27 20.28
N VAL A 3 -85.09 -16.93 20.97
CA VAL A 3 -85.15 -16.73 22.42
C VAL A 3 -84.48 -15.42 22.76
N VAL A 4 -85.31 -14.39 22.92
CA VAL A 4 -85.00 -13.23 23.74
C VAL A 4 -85.51 -13.54 25.14
N ARG A 5 -84.66 -13.43 26.15
CA ARG A 5 -85.09 -13.15 27.53
C ARG A 5 -84.23 -12.02 28.10
N MET A 6 -84.90 -10.95 28.50
CA MET A 6 -84.36 -9.85 29.29
C MET A 6 -84.83 -9.98 30.75
N ARG A 7 -84.10 -9.26 31.62
CA ARG A 7 -84.31 -8.93 33.05
C ARG A 7 -83.61 -9.93 34.00
N ASP A 8 -82.80 -9.48 34.96
CA ASP A 8 -83.08 -8.38 35.88
C ASP A 8 -81.83 -7.62 36.37
N LYS A 9 -82.07 -6.39 36.84
CA LYS A 9 -81.14 -5.46 37.48
C LYS A 9 -80.83 -5.92 38.90
N THR A 10 -79.55 -5.93 39.28
CA THR A 10 -79.19 -5.51 40.64
C THR A 10 -77.85 -4.80 40.67
N THR A 11 -77.80 -3.80 41.53
CA THR A 11 -76.89 -2.68 41.58
C THR A 11 -75.62 -3.02 42.37
N ARG A 12 -74.49 -2.42 41.93
CA ARG A 12 -73.56 -1.62 42.75
C ARG A 12 -72.23 -2.21 43.27
N VAL A 13 -71.21 -1.40 42.97
CA VAL A 13 -69.93 -1.09 43.64
C VAL A 13 -68.69 -1.90 43.27
N LEU A 14 -67.73 -1.13 42.75
CA LEU A 14 -66.36 -1.46 42.38
C LEU A 14 -65.57 -2.14 43.50
N ARG A 15 -64.77 -3.13 43.12
CA ARG A 15 -63.46 -3.36 43.72
C ARG A 15 -62.42 -3.38 42.61
N THR A 16 -61.54 -2.39 42.65
CA THR A 16 -60.31 -2.26 41.87
C THR A 16 -59.39 -3.44 42.18
N GLY A 17 -59.29 -4.38 41.25
CA GLY A 17 -58.26 -5.43 41.23
C GLY A 17 -57.19 -5.03 40.22
N LEU A 18 -56.00 -4.74 40.72
CA LEU A 18 -54.80 -4.38 39.96
C LEU A 18 -54.41 -5.56 39.05
N THR A 19 -54.67 -5.47 37.75
CA THR A 19 -54.23 -6.49 36.78
C THR A 19 -52.75 -6.28 36.48
N THR A 20 -51.91 -7.20 36.97
CA THR A 20 -50.49 -7.25 36.66
C THR A 20 -50.30 -7.56 35.17
N PHE A 21 -49.97 -6.55 34.37
CA PHE A 21 -49.53 -6.74 33.00
C PHE A 21 -48.12 -7.34 33.02
N PHE A 22 -47.99 -8.62 32.66
CA PHE A 22 -46.71 -9.17 32.22
C PHE A 22 -46.36 -8.52 30.88
N PHE A 23 -45.51 -7.49 30.90
CA PHE A 23 -44.76 -7.10 29.71
C PHE A 23 -43.72 -8.19 29.48
N SER A 24 -44.04 -9.14 28.59
CA SER A 24 -43.02 -10.00 28.01
C SER A 24 -42.14 -9.08 27.16
N LEU A 25 -41.00 -8.68 27.72
CA LEU A 25 -39.95 -7.98 26.98
C LEU A 25 -39.43 -8.96 25.93
N PHE A 26 -40.01 -8.91 24.72
CA PHE A 26 -39.30 -9.37 23.55
C PHE A 26 -38.07 -8.48 23.43
N THR A 27 -36.92 -8.98 23.90
CA THR A 27 -35.65 -8.55 23.35
C THR A 27 -35.71 -8.91 21.87
N LEU A 28 -36.08 -7.94 21.04
CA LEU A 28 -35.57 -7.88 19.69
C LEU A 28 -34.06 -7.97 19.86
N LEU A 29 -33.51 -9.17 19.61
CA LEU A 29 -32.15 -9.26 19.15
C LEU A 29 -32.16 -8.37 17.91
N SER A 30 -31.68 -7.12 18.05
CA SER A 30 -31.36 -6.34 16.88
C SER A 30 -30.39 -7.22 16.12
N ALA A 31 -30.82 -7.74 14.98
CA ALA A 31 -29.87 -8.16 13.96
C ALA A 31 -28.86 -7.01 13.90
N GLU A 32 -27.58 -7.30 14.16
CA GLU A 32 -26.53 -6.30 13.97
C GLU A 32 -26.80 -5.68 12.60
N PRO A 33 -27.00 -4.35 12.52
CA PRO A 33 -27.24 -3.73 11.23
C PRO A 33 -26.11 -4.18 10.32
N GLY A 34 -26.46 -4.72 9.15
CA GLY A 34 -25.48 -5.05 8.11
C GLY A 34 -24.50 -3.88 8.00
N VAL A 35 -23.22 -4.21 8.08
CA VAL A 35 -22.17 -3.25 8.46
C VAL A 35 -22.32 -1.96 7.66
N ALA A 36 -22.62 -0.85 8.35
CA ALA A 36 -22.79 0.45 7.71
C ALA A 36 -21.42 1.00 7.32
N GLN A 37 -21.35 1.73 6.21
CA GLN A 37 -20.13 2.41 5.76
C GLN A 37 -19.57 3.29 6.88
N GLN A 38 -18.31 3.08 7.24
CA GLN A 38 -17.72 3.74 8.40
C GLN A 38 -16.34 4.32 8.10
N ILE A 39 -16.19 5.60 8.48
CA ILE A 39 -14.93 6.32 8.43
C ILE A 39 -14.75 6.97 9.80
N VAL A 40 -13.59 6.80 10.43
CA VAL A 40 -13.30 7.34 11.76
C VAL A 40 -11.92 7.96 11.77
N THR A 41 -11.84 9.19 12.27
CA THR A 41 -10.58 9.90 12.50
C THR A 41 -10.30 10.02 13.99
N SER A 42 -9.04 10.04 14.38
CA SER A 42 -8.60 10.30 15.75
C SER A 42 -7.32 11.11 15.77
N GLY A 43 -7.08 11.81 16.88
CA GLY A 43 -5.87 12.60 17.06
C GLY A 43 -5.73 13.71 16.01
N GLN A 44 -4.50 13.94 15.57
CA GLN A 44 -4.14 14.95 14.59
C GLN A 44 -4.41 14.44 13.16
N VAL A 45 -5.66 14.50 12.71
CA VAL A 45 -6.03 14.30 11.30
C VAL A 45 -6.55 15.62 10.74
N THR A 46 -5.79 16.22 9.84
CA THR A 46 -6.16 17.48 9.19
C THR A 46 -6.57 17.20 7.75
N SER A 47 -7.66 17.81 7.32
CA SER A 47 -8.14 17.74 5.94
C SER A 47 -8.34 19.15 5.36
N GLY A 48 -8.54 19.23 4.05
CA GLY A 48 -8.83 20.49 3.37
C GLY A 48 -10.13 21.18 3.83
N ILE A 49 -11.00 20.48 4.55
CA ILE A 49 -12.30 20.99 5.04
C ILE A 49 -12.44 21.01 6.57
N LEU A 50 -11.32 20.90 7.31
CA LEU A 50 -11.23 20.73 8.77
C LEU A 50 -11.95 19.47 9.28
N THR A 51 -11.22 18.59 9.95
CA THR A 51 -11.77 17.32 10.45
C THR A 51 -11.84 17.32 11.97
N ALA A 52 -13.04 17.16 12.52
CA ALA A 52 -13.18 16.81 13.93
C ALA A 52 -12.90 15.31 14.12
N PRO A 53 -12.20 14.88 15.18
CA PRO A 53 -12.10 13.47 15.53
C PRO A 53 -13.48 12.81 15.66
N GLY A 54 -13.56 11.55 15.25
CA GLY A 54 -14.78 10.74 15.29
C GLY A 54 -15.28 10.33 13.90
N PRO A 55 -16.55 9.88 13.81
CA PRO A 55 -17.12 9.42 12.55
C PRO A 55 -17.21 10.53 11.50
N GLN A 56 -16.85 10.19 10.27
CA GLN A 56 -17.04 11.02 9.08
C GLN A 56 -18.18 10.46 8.23
N PRO A 57 -18.89 11.30 7.44
CA PRO A 57 -19.88 10.81 6.49
C PRO A 57 -19.24 9.88 5.46
N SER A 58 -19.99 8.93 4.90
CA SER A 58 -19.55 8.14 3.75
C SER A 58 -20.50 8.39 2.56
N PRO A 59 -19.99 8.80 1.39
CA PRO A 59 -18.60 9.15 1.10
C PRO A 59 -18.09 10.39 1.87
N TRP A 60 -16.82 10.35 2.30
CA TRP A 60 -16.12 11.47 2.92
C TRP A 60 -15.27 12.22 1.89
N ASP A 61 -15.68 13.44 1.56
CA ASP A 61 -14.83 14.39 0.87
C ASP A 61 -13.77 14.92 1.86
N VAL A 62 -12.50 14.62 1.61
CA VAL A 62 -11.36 15.03 2.45
C VAL A 62 -10.86 16.44 2.07
N GLY A 63 -11.46 17.07 1.06
CA GLY A 63 -10.93 18.26 0.44
C GLY A 63 -9.69 17.96 -0.40
N TYR A 64 -8.76 18.89 -0.49
CA TYR A 64 -7.63 18.83 -1.41
C TYR A 64 -6.35 18.26 -0.79
N PHE A 65 -6.28 18.11 0.53
CA PHE A 65 -5.17 17.43 1.19
C PHE A 65 -5.66 16.66 2.40
N LEU A 66 -4.87 15.67 2.79
CA LEU A 66 -5.05 14.92 4.01
C LEU A 66 -3.71 14.78 4.71
N ASP A 67 -3.62 15.25 5.94
CA ASP A 67 -2.48 14.98 6.81
C ASP A 67 -2.95 14.11 7.99
N VAL A 68 -2.32 12.95 8.18
CA VAL A 68 -2.58 12.02 9.28
C VAL A 68 -1.34 11.96 10.15
N GLY A 69 -1.44 12.43 11.40
CA GLY A 69 -0.30 12.58 12.28
C GLY A 69 0.60 13.73 11.83
N SER A 70 0.05 14.94 11.74
CA SER A 70 0.79 16.19 11.50
C SER A 70 0.66 17.16 12.67
N ASP A 71 1.61 18.09 12.78
CA ASP A 71 1.57 19.17 13.78
C ASP A 71 0.82 20.36 13.18
N LEU A 72 -0.29 20.74 13.79
CA LEU A 72 -0.90 22.04 13.61
C LEU A 72 -1.17 22.63 14.99
N ILE A 73 -0.14 23.34 15.47
CA ILE A 73 -0.10 24.29 16.59
C ILE A 73 0.58 23.72 17.83
N GLY A 74 1.89 23.95 17.95
CA GLY A 74 2.58 23.98 19.25
C GLY A 74 3.86 23.16 19.38
N GLY A 75 4.33 22.48 18.33
CA GLY A 75 5.62 21.78 18.38
C GLY A 75 5.63 20.52 19.25
N ILE A 76 4.50 19.81 19.33
CA ILE A 76 4.40 18.48 19.94
C ILE A 76 4.05 17.42 18.89
N ASP A 77 4.59 16.23 19.11
CA ASP A 77 4.43 15.02 18.32
C ASP A 77 2.96 14.81 17.91
N GLY A 78 2.65 14.91 16.61
CA GLY A 78 1.31 14.73 16.10
C GLY A 78 0.99 13.24 15.90
N GLU A 79 0.18 12.65 16.77
CA GLU A 79 -0.36 11.31 16.57
C GLU A 79 -1.75 11.41 15.93
N GLY A 80 -1.94 10.77 14.78
CA GLY A 80 -3.21 10.74 14.06
C GLY A 80 -3.54 9.35 13.53
N SER A 81 -4.83 9.01 13.53
CA SER A 81 -5.32 7.76 12.93
C SER A 81 -6.55 7.98 12.07
N LEU A 82 -6.57 7.35 10.90
CA LEU A 82 -7.72 7.26 10.02
C LEU A 82 -8.07 5.79 9.79
N VAL A 83 -9.32 5.42 10.03
CA VAL A 83 -9.86 4.11 9.72
C VAL A 83 -11.00 4.26 8.72
N ILE A 84 -10.88 3.60 7.56
CA ILE A 84 -11.93 3.47 6.54
C ILE A 84 -12.31 2.00 6.49
N ARG A 85 -13.56 1.68 6.85
CA ARG A 85 -14.02 0.31 6.95
C ARG A 85 -15.47 0.12 6.55
N ASP A 86 -15.86 -1.15 6.44
CA ASP A 86 -17.26 -1.54 6.28
C ASP A 86 -17.95 -0.93 5.05
N GLY A 87 -17.18 -0.73 3.98
CA GLY A 87 -17.66 -0.09 2.75
C GLY A 87 -17.50 1.44 2.74
N GLY A 88 -16.80 2.02 3.71
CA GLY A 88 -16.50 3.46 3.78
C GLY A 88 -15.72 3.95 2.56
N VAL A 89 -16.11 5.11 2.03
CA VAL A 89 -15.44 5.72 0.88
C VAL A 89 -14.87 7.07 1.28
N ALA A 90 -13.55 7.26 1.23
CA ALA A 90 -12.91 8.57 1.38
C ALA A 90 -12.21 8.98 0.08
N PHE A 91 -12.21 10.26 -0.25
CA PHE A 91 -11.56 10.76 -1.46
C PHE A 91 -11.06 12.19 -1.30
N LEU A 92 -9.96 12.53 -1.97
CA LEU A 92 -9.54 13.92 -2.14
C LEU A 92 -10.35 14.56 -3.28
N SER A 93 -10.99 15.67 -2.98
CA SER A 93 -11.86 16.40 -3.90
C SER A 93 -11.09 17.18 -4.94
N ARG A 94 -11.59 17.10 -6.17
CA ARG A 94 -11.03 17.64 -7.40
C ARG A 94 -11.87 18.78 -7.99
N ASN A 95 -12.74 19.36 -7.17
CA ASN A 95 -13.76 20.32 -7.61
C ASN A 95 -13.23 21.76 -7.80
N ASP A 96 -12.05 22.08 -7.28
CA ASP A 96 -11.40 23.38 -7.44
C ASP A 96 -10.15 23.28 -8.32
N LEU A 97 -10.25 23.79 -9.54
CA LEU A 97 -9.19 23.77 -10.55
C LEU A 97 -8.06 24.77 -10.27
N THR A 98 -8.17 25.60 -9.23
CA THR A 98 -7.14 26.57 -8.84
C THR A 98 -6.14 26.00 -7.83
N ILE A 99 -6.48 24.88 -7.19
CA ILE A 99 -5.64 24.22 -6.20
C ILE A 99 -4.65 23.29 -6.90
N THR A 100 -3.38 23.36 -6.50
CA THR A 100 -2.28 22.58 -7.10
C THR A 100 -1.76 21.47 -6.19
N ARG A 101 -2.28 21.35 -4.96
CA ARG A 101 -1.84 20.36 -3.97
C ARG A 101 -2.93 19.34 -3.74
N PHE A 102 -2.70 18.12 -4.22
CA PHE A 102 -3.52 16.92 -3.99
C PHE A 102 -2.66 15.87 -3.29
N THR A 103 -2.39 16.10 -2.00
CA THR A 103 -1.44 15.29 -1.22
C THR A 103 -2.11 14.58 -0.06
N THR A 104 -1.74 13.33 0.14
CA THR A 104 -1.98 12.59 1.36
C THR A 104 -0.65 12.36 2.07
N ASP A 105 -0.50 12.89 3.27
CA ASP A 105 0.72 12.83 4.06
C ASP A 105 0.44 12.07 5.38
N ILE A 106 1.17 10.99 5.64
CA ILE A 106 0.98 10.10 6.80
C ILE A 106 2.27 10.10 7.62
N GLY A 107 2.27 10.77 8.77
CA GLY A 107 3.46 10.93 9.63
C GLY A 107 4.54 11.78 8.96
N SER A 108 4.20 13.01 8.59
CA SER A 108 5.05 13.88 7.75
C SER A 108 6.18 14.58 8.50
N ASN A 109 5.96 15.00 9.75
CA ASN A 109 6.92 15.78 10.52
C ASN A 109 7.75 14.90 11.46
N THR A 110 8.94 15.38 11.83
CA THR A 110 9.80 14.76 12.86
C THR A 110 8.98 14.36 14.08
N ALA A 111 9.19 13.14 14.56
CA ALA A 111 8.50 12.54 15.71
C ALA A 111 6.97 12.40 15.61
N SER A 112 6.34 12.85 14.52
CA SER A 112 4.90 12.63 14.31
C SER A 112 4.61 11.21 13.84
N VAL A 113 3.43 10.69 14.22
CA VAL A 113 3.00 9.32 13.93
C VAL A 113 1.65 9.35 13.22
N GLY A 114 1.64 8.95 11.95
CA GLY A 114 0.42 8.80 11.16
C GLY A 114 0.06 7.34 10.92
N THR A 115 -1.20 6.98 11.11
CA THR A 115 -1.70 5.62 10.81
C THR A 115 -2.97 5.67 9.98
N VAL A 116 -2.99 4.92 8.88
CA VAL A 116 -4.18 4.76 8.03
C VAL A 116 -4.48 3.28 7.87
N LEU A 117 -5.71 2.88 8.19
CA LEU A 117 -6.23 1.53 7.95
C LEU A 117 -7.40 1.63 6.97
N VAL A 118 -7.30 0.93 5.84
CA VAL A 118 -8.39 0.74 4.89
C VAL A 118 -8.71 -0.75 4.85
N THR A 119 -9.87 -1.14 5.36
CA THR A 119 -10.20 -2.55 5.60
C THR A 119 -11.64 -2.90 5.20
N GLY A 120 -11.85 -4.12 4.72
CA GLY A 120 -13.19 -4.63 4.39
C GLY A 120 -13.61 -4.36 2.95
N ALA A 121 -14.37 -5.30 2.39
CA ALA A 121 -14.81 -5.24 1.00
C ALA A 121 -15.65 -3.98 0.72
N GLY A 122 -15.33 -3.30 -0.37
CA GLY A 122 -16.00 -2.06 -0.77
C GLY A 122 -15.48 -0.81 -0.07
N SER A 123 -14.62 -0.92 0.94
CA SER A 123 -13.92 0.22 1.52
C SER A 123 -12.90 0.75 0.53
N SER A 124 -12.89 2.07 0.31
CA SER A 124 -11.97 2.66 -0.66
C SER A 124 -11.42 4.01 -0.24
N PHE A 125 -10.18 4.27 -0.61
CA PHE A 125 -9.52 5.55 -0.42
C PHE A 125 -8.87 6.05 -1.71
N ASP A 126 -9.40 7.14 -2.27
CA ASP A 126 -8.70 7.93 -3.28
C ASP A 126 -7.76 8.91 -2.58
N TYR A 127 -6.46 8.62 -2.59
CA TYR A 127 -5.45 9.41 -1.89
C TYR A 127 -5.04 10.67 -2.65
N GLY A 128 -5.65 10.92 -3.81
CA GLY A 128 -5.28 12.02 -4.70
C GLY A 128 -4.02 11.69 -5.50
N HIS A 129 -3.21 12.71 -5.77
CA HIS A 129 -2.12 12.66 -6.76
C HIS A 129 -0.76 12.23 -6.17
N GLN A 130 -0.47 12.64 -4.93
CA GLN A 130 0.77 12.28 -4.25
C GLN A 130 0.47 11.71 -2.87
N MET A 131 1.16 10.64 -2.50
CA MET A 131 1.10 10.09 -1.15
C MET A 131 2.49 9.91 -0.54
N VAL A 132 2.66 10.45 0.67
CA VAL A 132 3.87 10.31 1.47
C VAL A 132 3.54 9.54 2.74
N ILE A 133 4.25 8.45 2.98
CA ILE A 133 4.12 7.62 4.18
C ILE A 133 5.47 7.65 4.90
N GLY A 134 5.52 8.30 6.05
CA GLY A 134 6.75 8.56 6.81
C GLY A 134 7.58 9.62 6.10
N GLY A 135 7.27 10.90 6.33
CA GLY A 135 8.04 12.05 5.85
C GLY A 135 9.39 12.13 6.55
N ALA A 136 9.51 13.05 7.51
CA ALA A 136 10.52 13.03 8.57
C ALA A 136 10.07 12.24 9.82
N GLY A 137 8.78 11.89 9.89
CA GLY A 137 8.16 11.13 10.98
C GLY A 137 7.99 9.65 10.69
N SER A 138 7.03 9.04 11.39
CA SER A 138 6.63 7.63 11.22
C SER A 138 5.24 7.52 10.60
N GLY A 139 5.15 6.90 9.41
CA GLY A 139 3.88 6.67 8.73
C GLY A 139 3.57 5.19 8.55
N SER A 140 2.30 4.82 8.70
CA SER A 140 1.82 3.47 8.42
C SER A 140 0.53 3.48 7.61
N LEU A 141 0.49 2.68 6.54
CA LEU A 141 -0.71 2.42 5.75
C LEU A 141 -0.96 0.91 5.70
N VAL A 142 -2.14 0.48 6.12
CA VAL A 142 -2.58 -0.92 6.06
C VAL A 142 -3.80 -1.01 5.15
N ILE A 143 -3.75 -1.91 4.17
CA ILE A 143 -4.82 -2.19 3.21
C ILE A 143 -5.12 -3.67 3.31
N GLU A 144 -6.33 -4.01 3.77
CA GLU A 144 -6.66 -5.41 4.03
C GLU A 144 -8.13 -5.77 3.81
N ASN A 145 -8.43 -7.07 3.85
CA ASN A 145 -9.78 -7.62 3.79
C ASN A 145 -10.61 -7.15 2.57
N GLY A 146 -9.98 -6.96 1.40
CA GLY A 146 -10.66 -6.60 0.16
C GLY A 146 -10.86 -5.09 -0.08
N ALA A 147 -10.14 -4.25 0.65
CA ALA A 147 -10.15 -2.80 0.46
C ALA A 147 -9.32 -2.34 -0.76
N ARG A 148 -9.60 -1.13 -1.27
CA ARG A 148 -8.87 -0.53 -2.41
C ARG A 148 -8.35 0.87 -2.10
N VAL A 149 -7.07 1.12 -2.34
CA VAL A 149 -6.44 2.44 -2.27
C VAL A 149 -5.86 2.80 -3.62
N PHE A 150 -6.13 4.01 -4.11
CA PHE A 150 -5.80 4.38 -5.49
C PHE A 150 -5.69 5.90 -5.67
N ASP A 151 -5.11 6.31 -6.79
CA ASP A 151 -5.23 7.67 -7.34
C ASP A 151 -6.31 7.66 -8.43
N ALA A 152 -7.38 8.44 -8.26
CA ALA A 152 -8.49 8.44 -9.21
C ALA A 152 -8.30 9.27 -10.49
N GLY A 153 -7.17 9.96 -10.73
CA GLY A 153 -7.11 10.71 -11.99
C GLY A 153 -5.94 11.64 -12.27
N ALA A 154 -6.04 12.23 -13.47
CA ALA A 154 -5.00 12.97 -14.15
C ALA A 154 -4.42 14.14 -13.33
N ASP A 155 -3.11 14.28 -13.45
CA ASP A 155 -2.27 15.30 -12.83
C ASP A 155 -2.75 16.71 -13.20
N PHE A 156 -3.01 17.55 -12.20
CA PHE A 156 -3.45 18.94 -12.42
C PHE A 156 -2.34 19.85 -12.96
N ASN A 157 -1.08 19.45 -12.79
CA ASN A 157 0.11 20.17 -13.21
C ASN A 157 0.89 19.44 -14.32
N GLY A 158 0.34 18.34 -14.86
CA GLY A 158 1.00 17.48 -15.85
C GLY A 158 2.26 16.77 -15.35
N SER A 159 2.52 16.76 -14.03
CA SER A 159 3.63 16.03 -13.42
C SER A 159 3.17 14.66 -12.96
N PRO A 160 3.93 13.58 -13.21
CA PRO A 160 3.53 12.23 -12.85
C PRO A 160 3.23 12.03 -11.35
N ALA A 161 2.15 11.30 -11.04
CA ALA A 161 1.73 10.93 -9.68
C ALA A 161 2.86 10.21 -8.91
N ALA A 162 3.12 10.68 -7.69
CA ALA A 162 4.29 10.26 -6.93
C ALA A 162 3.92 9.70 -5.57
N THR A 163 4.44 8.51 -5.27
CA THR A 163 4.26 7.87 -3.96
C THR A 163 5.62 7.59 -3.32
N ALA A 164 5.79 7.92 -2.04
CA ALA A 164 7.02 7.65 -1.30
C ALA A 164 6.73 7.04 0.08
N ILE A 165 7.47 5.96 0.40
CA ILE A 165 7.51 5.33 1.72
C ILE A 165 8.89 5.61 2.31
N GLY A 166 8.97 6.28 3.47
CA GLY A 166 10.24 6.75 4.05
C GLY A 166 10.86 7.85 3.18
N SER A 167 10.19 8.99 3.12
CA SER A 167 10.50 10.09 2.20
C SER A 167 11.80 10.81 2.57
N GLU A 168 11.96 11.24 3.82
CA GLU A 168 13.09 12.07 4.24
C GLU A 168 14.12 11.30 5.08
N ALA A 169 15.34 11.84 5.18
CA ALA A 169 16.37 11.27 6.04
C ALA A 169 15.88 11.24 7.49
N GLY A 170 15.95 10.07 8.13
CA GLY A 170 15.43 9.85 9.49
C GLY A 170 13.94 9.48 9.55
N GLY A 171 13.19 9.65 8.45
CA GLY A 171 11.79 9.21 8.35
C GLY A 171 11.64 7.71 8.16
N SER A 172 10.52 7.17 8.64
CA SER A 172 10.18 5.75 8.52
C SER A 172 8.75 5.57 8.00
N GLY A 173 8.62 4.89 6.87
CA GLY A 173 7.33 4.52 6.30
C GLY A 173 7.14 3.01 6.26
N SER A 174 5.92 2.55 6.50
CA SER A 174 5.52 1.15 6.37
C SER A 174 4.20 1.03 5.63
N VAL A 175 4.12 0.08 4.69
CA VAL A 175 2.88 -0.27 4.00
C VAL A 175 2.68 -1.76 4.03
N ARG A 176 1.47 -2.20 4.39
CA ARG A 176 1.04 -3.60 4.32
C ARG A 176 -0.19 -3.71 3.43
N VAL A 177 -0.12 -4.54 2.40
CA VAL A 177 -1.26 -4.91 1.54
C VAL A 177 -1.50 -6.41 1.69
N ALA A 178 -2.57 -6.77 2.40
CA ALA A 178 -2.80 -8.13 2.85
C ALA A 178 -4.21 -8.64 2.54
N GLY A 179 -4.32 -9.90 2.14
CA GLY A 179 -5.61 -10.56 1.89
C GLY A 179 -6.08 -10.43 0.44
N ALA A 180 -6.84 -11.44 0.01
CA ALA A 180 -7.38 -11.50 -1.35
C ALA A 180 -8.31 -10.31 -1.63
N GLY A 181 -8.10 -9.66 -2.78
CA GLY A 181 -8.89 -8.50 -3.20
C GLY A 181 -8.42 -7.17 -2.62
N SER A 182 -7.44 -7.17 -1.70
CA SER A 182 -6.82 -5.94 -1.21
C SER A 182 -5.88 -5.38 -2.28
N ILE A 183 -6.16 -4.16 -2.73
CA ILE A 183 -5.51 -3.55 -3.89
C ILE A 183 -4.94 -2.19 -3.53
N TRP A 184 -3.70 -1.94 -3.94
CA TRP A 184 -3.10 -0.62 -3.95
C TRP A 184 -2.59 -0.25 -5.33
N GLU A 185 -3.17 0.79 -5.92
CA GLU A 185 -2.71 1.39 -7.16
C GLU A 185 -1.93 2.66 -6.80
N ALA A 186 -0.61 2.59 -6.80
CA ALA A 186 0.28 3.60 -6.22
C ALA A 186 0.67 4.74 -7.19
N GLY A 187 -0.08 4.94 -8.28
CA GLY A 187 0.14 5.95 -9.29
C GLY A 187 1.29 5.61 -10.26
N SER A 188 1.89 6.62 -10.89
CA SER A 188 2.91 6.39 -11.93
C SER A 188 4.23 5.89 -11.35
N ARG A 189 4.65 6.42 -10.20
CA ARG A 189 5.91 6.04 -9.55
C ARG A 189 5.75 5.81 -8.05
N LEU A 190 6.35 4.72 -7.58
CA LEU A 190 6.49 4.40 -6.16
C LEU A 190 7.97 4.33 -5.76
N SER A 191 8.34 5.05 -4.71
CA SER A 191 9.66 4.93 -4.06
C SER A 191 9.53 4.27 -2.69
N VAL A 192 10.27 3.18 -2.46
CA VAL A 192 10.33 2.49 -1.16
C VAL A 192 11.69 2.74 -0.54
N GLY A 193 11.74 3.52 0.55
CA GLY A 193 12.98 4.06 1.11
C GLY A 193 13.54 5.15 0.20
N PHE A 194 12.83 6.27 0.06
CA PHE A 194 13.23 7.33 -0.87
C PHE A 194 14.57 7.97 -0.46
N ARG A 195 14.61 8.61 0.71
CA ARG A 195 15.82 9.04 1.44
C ARG A 195 15.87 8.50 2.88
N GLY A 196 14.74 8.01 3.39
CA GLY A 196 14.61 7.39 4.70
C GLY A 196 14.51 5.87 4.63
N VAL A 197 13.86 5.30 5.63
CA VAL A 197 13.58 3.85 5.72
C VAL A 197 12.16 3.57 5.25
N GLY A 198 12.01 2.74 4.22
CA GLY A 198 10.71 2.32 3.72
C GLY A 198 10.56 0.81 3.68
N SER A 199 9.38 0.34 4.08
CA SER A 199 8.99 -1.08 4.00
C SER A 199 7.65 -1.24 3.30
N LEU A 200 7.58 -2.21 2.37
CA LEU A 200 6.37 -2.62 1.69
C LEU A 200 6.21 -4.14 1.78
N ASP A 201 5.15 -4.59 2.45
CA ASP A 201 4.77 -6.00 2.54
C ASP A 201 3.49 -6.26 1.75
N ILE A 202 3.57 -7.14 0.75
CA ILE A 202 2.47 -7.58 -0.10
C ILE A 202 2.26 -9.06 0.14
N ILE A 203 1.22 -9.41 0.90
CA ILE A 203 1.04 -10.78 1.36
C ILE A 203 -0.40 -11.28 1.25
N GLU A 204 -0.60 -12.58 1.45
CA GLU A 204 -1.92 -13.21 1.56
C GLU A 204 -2.86 -12.92 0.37
N GLY A 205 -2.30 -12.73 -0.84
CA GLY A 205 -3.08 -12.43 -2.05
C GLY A 205 -3.30 -10.94 -2.33
N GLY A 206 -2.64 -10.05 -1.59
CA GLY A 206 -2.65 -8.60 -1.83
C GLY A 206 -1.97 -8.22 -3.15
N ARG A 207 -2.34 -7.06 -3.71
CA ARG A 207 -1.82 -6.59 -5.00
C ARG A 207 -1.40 -5.13 -4.94
N VAL A 208 -0.22 -4.85 -5.45
CA VAL A 208 0.28 -3.48 -5.64
C VAL A 208 0.65 -3.28 -7.09
N SER A 209 0.23 -2.15 -7.67
CA SER A 209 0.60 -1.77 -9.04
C SER A 209 1.00 -0.30 -9.15
N THR A 210 1.88 0.00 -10.10
CA THR A 210 2.20 1.35 -10.56
C THR A 210 2.13 1.40 -12.09
N ASP A 211 1.95 2.59 -12.67
CA ASP A 211 1.89 2.69 -14.15
C ASP A 211 3.27 2.59 -14.80
N THR A 212 4.29 3.21 -14.20
CA THR A 212 5.61 3.34 -14.81
C THR A 212 6.72 2.64 -14.04
N VAL A 213 6.86 2.88 -12.74
CA VAL A 213 8.11 2.52 -12.04
C VAL A 213 7.98 2.32 -10.54
N VAL A 214 8.69 1.30 -10.04
CA VAL A 214 9.02 1.14 -8.62
C VAL A 214 10.53 1.30 -8.42
N ALA A 215 10.94 2.20 -7.52
CA ALA A 215 12.34 2.42 -7.14
C ALA A 215 12.55 2.13 -5.65
N VAL A 216 13.25 1.05 -5.33
CA VAL A 216 13.63 0.69 -3.96
C VAL A 216 14.99 1.30 -3.64
N ALA A 217 15.07 2.07 -2.55
CA ALA A 217 16.25 2.83 -2.13
C ALA A 217 16.75 3.81 -3.19
N ARG A 218 15.93 4.83 -3.49
CA ARG A 218 16.16 5.73 -4.64
C ARG A 218 17.38 6.63 -4.49
N PHE A 219 17.61 7.20 -3.30
CA PHE A 219 18.78 8.03 -3.01
C PHE A 219 19.79 7.29 -2.13
N SER A 220 21.02 7.81 -2.06
CA SER A 220 22.16 7.22 -1.33
C SER A 220 21.88 6.92 0.14
N GLU A 221 21.07 7.74 0.79
CA GLU A 221 20.67 7.64 2.19
C GLU A 221 19.51 6.66 2.39
N GLY A 222 18.79 6.33 1.30
CA GLY A 222 17.60 5.51 1.34
C GLY A 222 17.89 4.05 1.66
N SER A 223 17.00 3.46 2.47
CA SER A 223 16.96 2.03 2.75
C SER A 223 15.54 1.52 2.48
N GLY A 224 15.40 0.65 1.49
CA GLY A 224 14.12 0.16 1.03
C GLY A 224 14.01 -1.35 1.12
N THR A 225 12.92 -1.86 1.68
CA THR A 225 12.62 -3.30 1.73
C THR A 225 11.25 -3.59 1.14
N VAL A 226 11.19 -4.50 0.18
CA VAL A 226 9.95 -4.98 -0.42
C VAL A 226 9.85 -6.48 -0.24
N THR A 227 8.76 -6.94 0.40
CA THR A 227 8.43 -8.37 0.52
C THR A 227 7.16 -8.64 -0.27
N VAL A 228 7.21 -9.60 -1.18
CA VAL A 228 6.03 -10.16 -1.86
C VAL A 228 5.99 -11.64 -1.51
N ARG A 229 4.98 -12.06 -0.74
CA ARG A 229 4.93 -13.44 -0.22
C ARG A 229 3.54 -14.04 -0.31
N GLY A 230 3.48 -15.31 -0.67
CA GLY A 230 2.25 -16.09 -0.65
C GLY A 230 1.58 -16.11 -2.01
N VAL A 231 0.77 -17.14 -2.22
CA VAL A 231 0.03 -17.38 -3.46
C VAL A 231 -0.83 -16.16 -3.80
N ASN A 232 -0.80 -15.76 -5.07
CA ASN A 232 -1.54 -14.63 -5.63
C ASN A 232 -1.13 -13.24 -5.12
N SER A 233 -0.12 -13.13 -4.25
CA SER A 233 0.47 -11.83 -3.92
C SER A 233 1.27 -11.30 -5.10
N VAL A 234 0.98 -10.07 -5.54
CA VAL A 234 1.56 -9.51 -6.77
C VAL A 234 2.08 -8.09 -6.58
N LEU A 235 3.30 -7.85 -7.08
CA LEU A 235 3.80 -6.52 -7.39
C LEU A 235 3.89 -6.35 -8.91
N ASP A 236 3.18 -5.38 -9.44
CA ASP A 236 3.31 -4.92 -10.82
C ASP A 236 3.97 -3.52 -10.82
N PRO A 237 5.28 -3.43 -11.04
CA PRO A 237 5.99 -2.15 -11.04
C PRO A 237 5.73 -1.32 -12.31
N GLY A 238 4.80 -1.73 -13.17
CA GLY A 238 4.63 -1.13 -14.48
C GLY A 238 5.80 -1.49 -15.37
N ARG A 239 6.53 -0.50 -15.89
CA ARG A 239 7.64 -0.72 -16.83
C ARG A 239 8.97 -1.03 -16.17
N PHE A 240 9.28 -0.39 -15.05
CA PHE A 240 10.63 -0.43 -14.50
C PHE A 240 10.64 -0.79 -13.03
N LEU A 241 11.51 -1.72 -12.65
CA LEU A 241 11.80 -2.02 -11.24
C LEU A 241 13.28 -1.79 -10.99
N PHE A 242 13.60 -0.92 -10.04
CA PHE A 242 14.95 -0.75 -9.52
C PHE A 242 15.03 -1.24 -8.07
N VAL A 243 15.94 -2.15 -7.79
CA VAL A 243 16.26 -2.61 -6.43
C VAL A 243 17.63 -2.08 -6.04
N GLY A 244 17.68 -1.10 -5.15
CA GLY A 244 18.94 -0.45 -4.77
C GLY A 244 19.43 0.52 -5.84
N LEU A 245 18.58 1.46 -6.26
CA LEU A 245 18.92 2.42 -7.32
C LEU A 245 20.08 3.32 -6.89
N GLY A 246 19.93 4.05 -5.77
CA GLY A 246 20.95 4.94 -5.23
C GLY A 246 21.48 4.49 -3.86
N GLY A 247 20.62 3.88 -3.04
CA GLY A 247 20.92 3.43 -1.68
C GLY A 247 20.92 1.92 -1.55
N SER A 248 20.49 1.41 -0.39
CA SER A 248 20.43 -0.03 -0.09
C SER A 248 19.01 -0.59 -0.25
N GLY A 249 18.77 -1.37 -1.30
CA GLY A 249 17.47 -1.94 -1.61
C GLY A 249 17.43 -3.45 -1.46
N SER A 250 16.33 -3.97 -0.90
CA SER A 250 16.05 -5.40 -0.82
C SER A 250 14.67 -5.74 -1.40
N LEU A 251 14.62 -6.81 -2.19
CA LEU A 251 13.41 -7.43 -2.70
C LEU A 251 13.39 -8.91 -2.30
N SER A 252 12.29 -9.38 -1.73
CA SER A 252 12.05 -10.81 -1.49
C SER A 252 10.75 -11.25 -2.15
N VAL A 253 10.83 -12.20 -3.08
CA VAL A 253 9.69 -12.80 -3.79
C VAL A 253 9.59 -14.27 -3.37
N LEU A 254 8.54 -14.59 -2.60
CA LEU A 254 8.49 -15.82 -1.82
C LEU A 254 7.17 -16.58 -1.99
N ASP A 255 7.25 -17.91 -1.95
CA ASP A 255 6.12 -18.80 -1.67
C ASP A 255 4.87 -18.57 -2.55
N GLY A 256 5.03 -18.55 -3.87
CA GLY A 256 3.91 -18.40 -4.83
C GLY A 256 3.57 -16.96 -5.22
N ALA A 257 4.34 -15.99 -4.72
CA ALA A 257 4.23 -14.59 -5.10
C ALA A 257 4.80 -14.30 -6.49
N ALA A 258 4.37 -13.19 -7.11
CA ALA A 258 4.88 -12.78 -8.41
C ALA A 258 5.23 -11.29 -8.49
N VAL A 259 6.34 -10.99 -9.16
CA VAL A 259 6.75 -9.63 -9.54
C VAL A 259 6.93 -9.57 -11.05
N ARG A 260 6.22 -8.67 -11.74
CA ARG A 260 6.13 -8.66 -13.21
C ARG A 260 6.40 -7.29 -13.81
N SER A 261 7.64 -7.02 -14.21
CA SER A 261 7.99 -5.80 -14.93
C SER A 261 7.68 -5.94 -16.43
N LEU A 262 7.03 -4.93 -17.01
CA LEU A 262 6.70 -4.82 -18.43
C LEU A 262 7.89 -4.37 -19.30
N ASP A 263 9.05 -4.04 -18.70
CA ASP A 263 10.26 -3.70 -19.44
C ASP A 263 11.51 -4.21 -18.71
N LYS A 264 12.07 -3.45 -17.77
CA LYS A 264 13.36 -3.76 -17.14
C LYS A 264 13.26 -4.02 -15.64
N VAL A 265 14.16 -4.87 -15.15
CA VAL A 265 14.44 -5.04 -13.72
C VAL A 265 15.94 -4.85 -13.51
N ASP A 266 16.34 -3.81 -12.76
CA ASP A 266 17.74 -3.57 -12.42
C ASP A 266 17.94 -3.78 -10.90
N ILE A 267 18.86 -4.67 -10.55
CA ILE A 267 19.24 -4.96 -9.16
C ILE A 267 20.65 -4.41 -8.95
N GLY A 268 20.78 -3.33 -8.18
CA GLY A 268 22.03 -2.64 -7.91
C GLY A 268 22.36 -1.59 -8.97
N GLY A 269 21.98 -0.34 -8.71
CA GLY A 269 22.13 0.78 -9.65
C GLY A 269 21.09 0.78 -10.77
N GLY A 270 21.26 1.68 -11.74
CA GLY A 270 20.42 1.80 -12.93
C GLY A 270 20.45 3.20 -13.54
N ALA A 271 20.00 3.31 -14.79
CA ALA A 271 19.95 4.57 -15.53
C ALA A 271 18.86 5.55 -15.01
N GLY A 272 17.92 5.05 -14.20
CA GLY A 272 16.74 5.80 -13.78
C GLY A 272 15.72 5.98 -14.91
N VAL A 273 14.75 6.87 -14.70
CA VAL A 273 13.68 7.20 -15.64
C VAL A 273 13.52 8.72 -15.65
N PRO A 274 14.28 9.45 -16.49
CA PRO A 274 14.26 10.92 -16.49
C PRO A 274 12.87 11.53 -16.72
N ALA A 275 12.01 10.87 -17.51
CA ALA A 275 10.61 11.28 -17.73
C ALA A 275 9.77 11.28 -16.44
N GLU A 276 10.14 10.46 -15.45
CA GLU A 276 9.53 10.38 -14.12
C GLU A 276 10.34 11.17 -13.08
N GLY A 277 11.31 11.98 -13.52
CA GLY A 277 12.26 12.71 -12.67
C GLY A 277 13.20 11.80 -11.87
N ILE A 278 13.37 10.53 -12.25
CA ILE A 278 14.26 9.57 -11.58
C ILE A 278 15.63 9.61 -12.26
N ALA A 279 16.64 10.11 -11.54
CA ALA A 279 18.02 10.11 -12.02
C ALA A 279 18.67 8.73 -11.90
N ALA A 280 19.77 8.53 -12.62
CA ALA A 280 20.62 7.36 -12.47
C ALA A 280 21.21 7.27 -11.05
N GLY A 281 21.50 6.06 -10.61
CA GLY A 281 22.16 5.79 -9.32
C GLY A 281 23.06 4.56 -9.42
N SER A 282 23.94 4.38 -8.43
CA SER A 282 24.91 3.28 -8.35
C SER A 282 24.84 2.56 -7.00
N GLY A 283 23.61 2.34 -6.50
CA GLY A 283 23.33 1.75 -5.19
C GLY A 283 23.64 0.25 -5.09
N THR A 284 23.22 -0.32 -3.96
CA THR A 284 23.36 -1.75 -3.66
C THR A 284 21.98 -2.42 -3.62
N GLY A 285 21.78 -3.42 -4.46
CA GLY A 285 20.53 -4.16 -4.59
C GLY A 285 20.69 -5.63 -4.26
N ILE A 286 19.76 -6.18 -3.47
CA ILE A 286 19.65 -7.62 -3.23
C ILE A 286 18.24 -8.08 -3.54
N ALA A 287 18.10 -9.06 -4.44
CA ALA A 287 16.83 -9.73 -4.71
C ALA A 287 16.92 -11.22 -4.32
N ASN A 288 15.91 -11.72 -3.62
CA ASN A 288 15.75 -13.12 -3.26
C ASN A 288 14.47 -13.66 -3.89
N VAL A 289 14.57 -14.74 -4.66
CA VAL A 289 13.42 -15.40 -5.31
C VAL A 289 13.45 -16.88 -4.92
N ALA A 290 12.51 -17.34 -4.10
CA ALA A 290 12.52 -18.71 -3.59
C ALA A 290 11.13 -19.17 -3.15
N GLY A 291 10.94 -20.49 -3.01
CA GLY A 291 9.67 -21.08 -2.62
C GLY A 291 8.80 -21.39 -3.84
N ALA A 292 7.97 -22.43 -3.72
CA ALA A 292 7.20 -22.97 -4.84
C ALA A 292 6.33 -21.91 -5.51
N GLY A 293 6.53 -21.69 -6.82
CA GLY A 293 5.73 -20.75 -7.61
C GLY A 293 6.12 -19.28 -7.44
N ALA A 294 7.15 -18.96 -6.65
CA ALA A 294 7.67 -17.60 -6.60
C ALA A 294 8.26 -17.22 -7.97
N ALA A 295 7.90 -16.06 -8.49
CA ALA A 295 8.31 -15.64 -9.84
C ALA A 295 8.71 -14.16 -9.91
N LEU A 296 9.89 -13.89 -10.47
CA LEU A 296 10.33 -12.55 -10.87
C LEU A 296 10.50 -12.52 -12.38
N SER A 297 9.86 -11.58 -13.07
CA SER A 297 10.01 -11.44 -14.52
C SER A 297 10.28 -10.01 -14.99
N ALA A 298 11.10 -9.89 -16.04
CA ALA A 298 11.27 -8.69 -16.84
C ALA A 298 10.92 -9.01 -18.31
N ALA A 299 10.18 -8.14 -18.99
CA ALA A 299 9.79 -8.39 -20.37
C ALA A 299 10.94 -8.17 -21.37
N SER A 300 11.89 -7.30 -21.05
CA SER A 300 13.02 -6.94 -21.92
C SER A 300 14.35 -7.43 -21.36
N GLU A 301 14.71 -6.98 -20.15
CA GLU A 301 16.04 -7.21 -19.58
C GLU A 301 16.01 -7.23 -18.05
N LEU A 302 16.75 -8.17 -17.46
CA LEU A 302 17.05 -8.17 -16.04
C LEU A 302 18.56 -7.98 -15.84
N THR A 303 18.94 -6.89 -15.16
CA THR A 303 20.35 -6.59 -14.86
C THR A 303 20.67 -6.88 -13.40
N VAL A 304 21.77 -7.60 -13.14
CA VAL A 304 22.33 -7.80 -11.81
C VAL A 304 23.66 -7.06 -11.72
N GLY A 305 23.66 -5.93 -11.03
CA GLY A 305 24.76 -4.95 -11.02
C GLY A 305 24.75 -4.18 -12.32
N ASN A 306 23.93 -3.12 -12.42
CA ASN A 306 23.92 -2.26 -13.60
C ASN A 306 25.12 -1.31 -13.56
N SER A 307 25.00 -0.22 -12.79
CA SER A 307 26.06 0.74 -12.46
C SER A 307 26.54 0.61 -11.00
N GLY A 308 25.85 -0.19 -10.18
CA GLY A 308 26.11 -0.38 -8.76
C GLY A 308 26.52 -1.82 -8.42
N THR A 309 26.17 -2.26 -7.21
CA THR A 309 26.40 -3.62 -6.73
C THR A 309 25.08 -4.39 -6.64
N GLY A 310 24.91 -5.42 -7.47
CA GLY A 310 23.71 -6.25 -7.51
C GLY A 310 23.97 -7.68 -7.06
N THR A 311 23.05 -8.23 -6.27
CA THR A 311 23.00 -9.67 -5.99
C THR A 311 21.59 -10.20 -6.22
N LEU A 312 21.47 -11.25 -7.04
CA LEU A 312 20.23 -11.99 -7.23
C LEU A 312 20.43 -13.42 -6.71
N ASN A 313 19.66 -13.79 -5.70
CA ASN A 313 19.59 -15.14 -5.15
C ASN A 313 18.33 -15.84 -5.65
N LEU A 314 18.51 -16.85 -6.48
CA LEU A 314 17.45 -17.70 -7.02
C LEU A 314 17.47 -19.05 -6.29
N GLY A 315 16.67 -19.16 -5.23
CA GLY A 315 16.54 -20.37 -4.41
C GLY A 315 15.55 -21.39 -4.97
N SER A 316 15.50 -22.55 -4.30
CA SER A 316 14.63 -23.67 -4.67
C SER A 316 13.17 -23.28 -4.88
N GLY A 317 12.57 -23.74 -5.98
CA GLY A 317 11.16 -23.51 -6.31
C GLY A 317 10.85 -22.13 -6.90
N GLY A 318 11.80 -21.18 -6.85
CA GLY A 318 11.68 -19.88 -7.47
C GLY A 318 11.94 -19.94 -8.98
N THR A 319 11.36 -19.00 -9.72
CA THR A 319 11.60 -18.79 -11.16
C THR A 319 12.00 -17.35 -11.43
N VAL A 320 13.06 -17.15 -12.22
CA VAL A 320 13.41 -15.84 -12.78
C VAL A 320 13.30 -15.94 -14.30
N ALA A 321 12.55 -15.02 -14.91
CA ALA A 321 12.30 -15.00 -16.35
C ALA A 321 12.63 -13.65 -16.99
N SER A 322 13.47 -13.65 -18.02
CA SER A 322 13.78 -12.46 -18.83
C SER A 322 14.43 -12.93 -20.13
N PRO A 323 14.15 -12.33 -21.30
CA PRO A 323 14.86 -12.70 -22.54
C PRO A 323 16.37 -12.56 -22.43
N VAL A 324 16.83 -11.50 -21.75
CA VAL A 324 18.25 -11.22 -21.51
C VAL A 324 18.49 -11.02 -20.02
N ILE A 325 19.57 -11.63 -19.52
CA ILE A 325 20.09 -11.35 -18.19
C ILE A 325 21.51 -10.78 -18.32
N SER A 326 21.69 -9.55 -17.87
CA SER A 326 22.98 -8.84 -17.90
C SER A 326 23.59 -8.83 -16.50
N ILE A 327 24.88 -9.16 -16.37
CA ILE A 327 25.60 -9.20 -15.10
C ILE A 327 26.77 -8.24 -15.14
N ALA A 328 26.84 -7.32 -14.17
CA ALA A 328 27.88 -6.30 -14.05
C ALA A 328 28.01 -5.47 -15.35
N SER A 329 26.94 -4.76 -15.71
CA SER A 329 26.77 -4.09 -17.01
C SER A 329 27.82 -3.03 -17.28
N GLU A 330 27.96 -2.05 -16.37
CA GLU A 330 28.79 -0.87 -16.56
C GLU A 330 30.20 -1.02 -15.96
N PRO A 331 31.20 -0.25 -16.42
CA PRO A 331 32.52 -0.20 -15.80
C PRO A 331 32.45 0.12 -14.30
N GLY A 332 33.13 -0.67 -13.48
CA GLY A 332 33.15 -0.48 -12.02
C GLY A 332 31.95 -1.06 -11.26
N SER A 333 30.93 -1.58 -11.96
CA SER A 333 29.81 -2.29 -11.35
C SER A 333 30.22 -3.69 -10.86
N SER A 334 29.42 -4.27 -9.97
CA SER A 334 29.57 -5.64 -9.48
C SER A 334 28.23 -6.37 -9.52
N GLY A 335 28.21 -7.57 -10.09
CA GLY A 335 27.00 -8.37 -10.25
C GLY A 335 27.21 -9.80 -9.80
N THR A 336 26.37 -10.32 -8.92
CA THR A 336 26.38 -11.73 -8.53
C THR A 336 25.01 -12.37 -8.73
N LEU A 337 24.91 -13.34 -9.64
CA LEU A 337 23.75 -14.20 -9.79
C LEU A 337 24.03 -15.56 -9.14
N ASN A 338 23.25 -15.91 -8.12
CA ASN A 338 23.32 -17.20 -7.42
C ASN A 338 22.09 -18.05 -7.78
N VAL A 339 22.29 -19.16 -8.50
CA VAL A 339 21.26 -20.15 -8.82
C VAL A 339 21.42 -21.34 -7.88
N LEU A 340 20.58 -21.37 -6.85
CA LEU A 340 20.62 -22.26 -5.69
C LEU A 340 19.42 -23.24 -5.69
N GLY A 341 19.06 -23.75 -6.87
CA GLY A 341 17.97 -24.72 -7.07
C GLY A 341 16.67 -24.16 -7.67
N GLY A 342 16.64 -22.89 -8.07
CA GLY A 342 15.52 -22.31 -8.82
C GLY A 342 15.68 -22.43 -10.34
N ALA A 343 14.62 -22.09 -11.08
CA ALA A 343 14.59 -22.14 -12.54
C ALA A 343 14.90 -20.77 -13.15
N LEU A 344 15.89 -20.73 -14.05
CA LEU A 344 16.20 -19.55 -14.85
C LEU A 344 15.65 -19.73 -16.26
N GLN A 345 14.80 -18.81 -16.70
CA GLN A 345 14.19 -18.80 -18.03
C GLN A 345 14.71 -17.58 -18.79
N THR A 346 15.73 -17.79 -19.62
CA THR A 346 16.37 -16.73 -20.41
C THR A 346 16.88 -17.25 -21.74
N ASP A 347 16.89 -16.40 -22.76
CA ASP A 347 17.51 -16.71 -24.05
C ASP A 347 19.03 -16.53 -23.98
N SER A 348 19.51 -15.61 -23.12
CA SER A 348 20.94 -15.34 -22.97
C SER A 348 21.33 -14.77 -21.60
N ILE A 349 22.57 -15.04 -21.21
CA ILE A 349 23.23 -14.39 -20.07
C ILE A 349 24.47 -13.69 -20.61
N ALA A 350 24.57 -12.37 -20.39
CA ALA A 350 25.67 -11.54 -20.83
C ALA A 350 26.44 -10.97 -19.62
N PHE A 351 27.76 -10.94 -19.72
CA PHE A 351 28.62 -10.22 -18.77
C PHE A 351 29.01 -8.89 -19.39
N GLY A 352 28.84 -7.80 -18.63
CA GLY A 352 29.20 -6.45 -19.04
C GLY A 352 30.66 -6.10 -18.76
N ALA A 353 30.94 -4.80 -18.62
CA ALA A 353 32.27 -4.26 -18.39
C ALA A 353 32.70 -4.28 -16.91
N GLY A 354 31.81 -4.67 -15.99
CA GLY A 354 32.06 -4.74 -14.56
C GLY A 354 32.59 -6.11 -14.08
N SER A 355 32.57 -6.30 -12.77
CA SER A 355 32.96 -7.55 -12.12
C SER A 355 31.74 -8.46 -11.91
N GLY A 356 31.47 -9.34 -12.87
CA GLY A 356 30.34 -10.26 -12.80
C GLY A 356 30.70 -11.65 -12.28
N ARG A 357 29.76 -12.28 -11.57
CA ARG A 357 29.87 -13.67 -11.11
C ARG A 357 28.52 -14.39 -11.26
N LEU A 358 28.56 -15.60 -11.82
CA LEU A 358 27.45 -16.54 -11.83
C LEU A 358 27.86 -17.76 -10.99
N ILE A 359 27.10 -18.06 -9.94
CA ILE A 359 27.25 -19.26 -9.12
C ILE A 359 26.03 -20.13 -9.39
N SER A 360 26.25 -21.37 -9.81
CA SER A 360 25.19 -22.35 -9.96
C SER A 360 25.58 -23.61 -9.19
N ILE A 361 24.66 -24.09 -8.35
CA ILE A 361 24.77 -25.41 -7.72
C ILE A 361 23.89 -26.35 -8.57
N PRO A 362 24.39 -27.54 -8.94
CA PRO A 362 23.60 -28.54 -9.68
C PRO A 362 22.37 -29.00 -8.89
#